data_AF-A0A938F6N4-F1
#
_entry.id   AF-A0A938F6N4-F1
#
_cell.length_a   1.000
_cell.length_b   1.000
_cell.length_c   1.000
_cell.angle_alpha   90.00
_cell.angle_beta   90.00
_cell.angle_gamma   90.00
#
_symmetry.space_group_name_H-M   'P 1'
#
loop_
_entity.id
_entity.type
_entity.pdbx_description
1 polymer ?
#
loop_
_entity_poly.entity_id
_entity_poly.type
_entity_poly.pdbx_seq_one_letter_code
_entity_poly.pdbx_strand_id
1 'polypeptide(L)'
;MAELSSLFDLARPAAQQPNWPDRDHLQRVVEQLRKLPPLVFAGEADALKEKVASAQEGKAFWLQGGDCAETFEAATADSIRNRIKTILQMAAVLQYGASMPVIKVGRMAGQFAKPRSNDDEVRDGVRLPAYRGDAVNDLAFTAEARRPDPERLLRVYHTSSATLNLVRAFTHGGFADLRKVHEWNKGFIRDSKIGPQYEAMAKEIGRALDFMKSAGIEHESIKTVDFYSSHEALILEYERALTRIDSRSDLPYAVSAHFLWIGERTRQLDGAHIDFASKVKNPVGVKIGPKATGDEVEALINRLNPDNEAGRLTFITRMGASTIEVSLPPLIKRVEKMGAKILWVSDPMHGNTYEAPSGFKTRNFDDVIREVQGFFKVHRELGTYPGGIHIELTGDDVTECVGGGEKISHEDLSTRYESACDPRLNHTQSLELAFLISQQLTER
;
A
#
# COMPACT_ATOMS: atom_id res chain seq x y z
N MET A 1 -17.12 -25.32 -15.44
CA MET A 1 -16.64 -24.59 -14.25
C MET A 1 -15.42 -25.32 -13.73
N ALA A 2 -14.21 -24.81 -13.97
CA ALA A 2 -13.04 -25.33 -13.26
C ALA A 2 -13.30 -25.11 -11.76
N GLU A 3 -13.18 -26.15 -10.94
CA GLU A 3 -13.35 -25.94 -9.51
C GLU A 3 -12.22 -25.04 -9.00
N LEU A 4 -12.55 -23.89 -8.41
CA LEU A 4 -11.59 -22.99 -7.75
C LEU A 4 -10.70 -23.74 -6.73
N SER A 5 -11.19 -24.87 -6.20
CA SER A 5 -10.47 -25.79 -5.30
C SER A 5 -9.19 -26.36 -5.93
N SER A 6 -9.15 -26.59 -7.24
CA SER A 6 -8.00 -27.16 -7.96
C SER A 6 -7.08 -26.11 -8.57
N LEU A 7 -7.41 -24.82 -8.45
CA LEU A 7 -6.63 -23.73 -9.05
C LEU A 7 -5.27 -23.54 -8.37
N PHE A 8 -5.23 -23.72 -7.05
CA PHE A 8 -4.08 -23.45 -6.21
C PHE A 8 -3.42 -24.75 -5.74
N ASP A 9 -2.09 -24.78 -5.73
CA ASP A 9 -1.33 -25.91 -5.21
C ASP A 9 -1.25 -25.81 -3.68
N LEU A 10 -2.14 -26.53 -2.99
CA LEU A 10 -2.23 -26.54 -1.53
C LEU A 10 -1.06 -27.27 -0.86
N ALA A 11 -0.23 -28.00 -1.60
CA ALA A 11 0.94 -28.69 -1.06
C ALA A 11 2.15 -27.75 -0.92
N ARG A 12 2.12 -26.56 -1.55
CA ARG A 12 3.22 -25.60 -1.44
C ARG A 12 3.35 -25.03 -0.03
N PRO A 13 4.60 -24.83 0.45
CA PRO A 13 4.83 -24.24 1.75
C PRO A 13 4.30 -22.79 1.79
N ALA A 14 3.50 -22.48 2.81
CA ALA A 14 2.99 -21.14 3.06
C ALA A 14 3.66 -20.57 4.31
N ALA A 15 4.59 -19.63 4.13
CA ALA A 15 5.22 -18.96 5.26
C ALA A 15 4.23 -18.04 5.98
N GLN A 16 4.51 -17.73 7.26
CA GLN A 16 3.79 -16.72 8.05
C GLN A 16 2.29 -17.00 8.29
N GLN A 17 1.80 -18.21 8.02
CA GLN A 17 0.41 -18.56 8.30
C GLN A 17 0.16 -18.72 9.81
N PRO A 18 -1.03 -18.38 10.33
CA PRO A 18 -1.37 -18.63 11.71
C PRO A 18 -1.44 -20.11 12.04
N ASN A 19 -1.07 -20.47 13.26
CA ASN A 19 -1.36 -21.80 13.80
C ASN A 19 -2.80 -21.83 14.32
N TRP A 20 -3.75 -22.04 13.41
CA TRP A 20 -5.17 -22.11 13.74
C TRP A 20 -5.46 -23.29 14.70
N PRO A 21 -6.04 -23.04 15.89
CA PRO A 21 -6.20 -24.08 16.91
C PRO A 21 -7.29 -25.11 16.58
N ASP A 22 -8.27 -24.73 15.76
CA ASP A 22 -9.36 -25.61 15.30
C ASP A 22 -9.50 -25.48 13.77
N ARG A 23 -9.15 -26.55 13.05
CA ARG A 23 -9.18 -26.61 11.58
C ARG A 23 -10.59 -26.75 11.02
N ASP A 24 -11.48 -27.44 11.72
CA ASP A 24 -12.88 -27.60 11.30
C ASP A 24 -13.62 -26.26 11.43
N HIS A 25 -13.31 -25.50 12.49
CA HIS A 25 -13.82 -24.13 12.65
C HIS A 25 -13.33 -23.20 11.55
N LEU A 26 -12.03 -23.22 11.26
CA LEU A 26 -11.46 -22.48 10.13
C LEU A 26 -12.16 -22.83 8.81
N GLN A 27 -12.40 -24.11 8.54
CA GLN A 27 -13.08 -24.53 7.32
C GLN A 27 -14.50 -23.96 7.23
N ARG A 28 -15.27 -23.97 8.31
CA ARG A 28 -16.62 -23.37 8.35
C ARG A 28 -16.59 -21.86 8.04
N VAL A 29 -15.63 -21.13 8.60
CA VAL A 29 -15.43 -19.69 8.32
C VAL A 29 -15.07 -19.47 6.84
N VAL A 30 -14.15 -20.26 6.30
CA VAL A 30 -13.74 -20.19 4.88
C VAL A 30 -14.92 -20.46 3.94
N GLU A 31 -15.76 -21.45 4.26
CA GLU A 31 -16.98 -21.75 3.50
C GLU A 31 -18.02 -20.63 3.54
N GLN A 32 -18.11 -19.90 4.66
CA GLN A 32 -18.93 -18.69 4.74
C GLN A 32 -18.37 -17.58 3.84
N LEU A 33 -17.08 -17.27 3.94
CA LEU A 33 -16.41 -16.25 3.10
C LEU A 33 -16.58 -16.50 1.60
N ARG A 34 -16.57 -17.77 1.15
CA ARG A 34 -16.80 -18.14 -0.25
C ARG A 34 -18.18 -17.76 -0.77
N LYS A 35 -19.18 -17.67 0.11
CA LYS A 35 -20.57 -17.33 -0.25
C LYS A 35 -20.84 -15.83 -0.20
N LEU A 36 -19.97 -15.05 0.45
CA LEU A 36 -20.15 -13.60 0.56
C LEU A 36 -19.85 -12.90 -0.78
N PRO A 37 -20.48 -11.74 -1.03
CA PRO A 37 -20.21 -10.91 -2.19
C PRO A 37 -18.71 -10.56 -2.37
N PRO A 38 -18.25 -10.28 -3.59
CA PRO A 38 -16.92 -9.73 -3.83
C PRO A 38 -16.78 -8.34 -3.18
N LEU A 39 -15.59 -7.99 -2.67
CA LEU A 39 -15.30 -6.62 -2.21
C LEU A 39 -15.02 -5.67 -3.38
N VAL A 40 -14.46 -6.20 -4.47
CA VAL A 40 -14.16 -5.44 -5.70
C VAL A 40 -14.62 -6.22 -6.93
N PHE A 41 -14.97 -5.50 -7.99
CA PHE A 41 -15.32 -6.12 -9.27
C PHE A 41 -14.08 -6.37 -10.13
N ALA A 42 -14.05 -7.49 -10.87
CA ALA A 42 -12.91 -7.86 -11.72
C ALA A 42 -12.55 -6.77 -12.75
N GLY A 43 -13.55 -6.09 -13.32
CA GLY A 43 -13.33 -4.99 -14.26
C GLY A 43 -12.62 -3.78 -13.65
N GLU A 44 -12.73 -3.57 -12.34
CA GLU A 44 -12.00 -2.50 -11.65
C GLU A 44 -10.51 -2.87 -11.49
N ALA A 45 -10.20 -4.16 -11.32
CA ALA A 45 -8.81 -4.64 -11.33
C ALA A 45 -8.20 -4.54 -12.74
N ASP A 46 -8.98 -4.79 -13.80
CA ASP A 46 -8.55 -4.57 -15.18
C ASP A 46 -8.25 -3.09 -15.44
N ALA A 47 -9.14 -2.19 -15.01
CA ALA A 47 -8.92 -0.74 -15.12
C ALA A 47 -7.68 -0.27 -14.34
N LEU A 48 -7.42 -0.84 -13.16
CA LEU A 48 -6.19 -0.55 -12.43
C LEU A 48 -4.94 -1.01 -13.20
N LYS A 49 -4.99 -2.20 -13.79
CA LYS A 49 -3.89 -2.76 -14.59
C LYS A 49 -3.52 -1.86 -15.78
N GLU A 50 -4.50 -1.31 -16.49
CA GLU A 50 -4.27 -0.31 -17.56
C GLU A 50 -3.56 0.96 -17.05
N LYS A 51 -3.92 1.42 -15.85
CA LYS A 51 -3.25 2.55 -15.21
C LYS A 51 -1.82 2.19 -14.80
N VAL A 52 -1.58 1.00 -14.25
CA VAL A 52 -0.22 0.51 -13.94
C VAL A 52 0.63 0.49 -15.21
N ALA A 53 0.08 0.00 -16.34
CA ALA A 53 0.76 0.03 -17.63
C ALA A 53 1.16 1.45 -18.05
N SER A 54 0.29 2.44 -17.83
CA SER A 54 0.61 3.84 -18.09
C SER A 54 1.77 4.36 -17.22
N ALA A 55 1.83 3.94 -15.95
CA ALA A 55 2.93 4.32 -15.06
C ALA A 55 4.26 3.64 -15.42
N GLN A 56 4.23 2.40 -15.94
CA GLN A 56 5.41 1.71 -16.47
C GLN A 56 6.07 2.49 -17.62
N GLU A 57 5.27 3.21 -18.40
CA GLU A 57 5.73 4.04 -19.52
C GLU A 57 6.01 5.50 -19.12
N GLY A 58 6.00 5.81 -17.82
CA GLY A 58 6.25 7.17 -17.31
C GLY A 58 5.14 8.18 -17.60
N LYS A 59 3.94 7.73 -18.03
CA LYS A 59 2.77 8.57 -18.35
C LYS A 59 1.84 8.81 -17.17
N ALA A 60 2.09 8.14 -16.05
CA ALA A 60 1.38 8.31 -14.78
C ALA A 60 2.32 8.01 -13.62
N PHE A 61 1.95 8.43 -12.41
CA PHE A 61 2.70 8.15 -11.20
C PHE A 61 1.85 7.38 -10.20
N TRP A 62 2.41 6.33 -9.61
CA TRP A 62 1.74 5.49 -8.62
C TRP A 62 1.93 6.04 -7.21
N LEU A 63 0.82 6.34 -6.52
CA LEU A 63 0.79 6.74 -5.12
C LEU A 63 0.02 5.69 -4.32
N GLN A 64 0.74 4.86 -3.57
CA GLN A 64 0.15 3.90 -2.66
C GLN A 64 0.43 4.28 -1.20
N GLY A 65 -0.61 4.34 -0.37
CA GLY A 65 -0.43 4.65 1.04
C GLY A 65 -1.61 4.34 1.94
N GLY A 66 -1.37 4.28 3.24
CA GLY A 66 -2.36 4.00 4.27
C GLY A 66 -1.70 3.36 5.48
N ASP A 67 -2.49 2.69 6.32
CA ASP A 67 -1.97 2.12 7.56
C ASP A 67 -0.94 1.02 7.31
N CYS A 68 -0.04 0.84 8.28
CA CYS A 68 0.84 -0.33 8.31
C CYS A 68 0.01 -1.62 8.48
N ALA A 69 -0.87 -1.62 9.49
CA ALA A 69 -1.93 -2.60 9.67
C ALA A 69 -3.20 -1.87 10.13
N GLU A 70 -4.32 -2.14 9.48
CA GLU A 70 -5.63 -1.71 9.95
C GLU A 70 -6.02 -2.47 11.22
N THR A 71 -6.72 -1.81 12.13
CA THR A 71 -7.33 -2.44 13.31
C THR A 71 -8.84 -2.27 13.25
N PHE A 72 -9.58 -3.18 13.87
CA PHE A 72 -11.04 -3.09 13.93
C PHE A 72 -11.50 -1.87 14.72
N GLU A 73 -10.72 -1.45 15.72
CA GLU A 73 -11.00 -0.26 16.54
C GLU A 73 -10.78 1.04 15.75
N ALA A 74 -9.71 1.13 14.97
CA ALA A 74 -9.40 2.32 14.18
C ALA A 74 -10.21 2.41 12.87
N ALA A 75 -11.02 1.40 12.53
CA ALA A 75 -11.87 1.39 11.34
C ALA A 75 -13.12 2.29 11.48
N THR A 76 -12.93 3.54 11.89
CA THR A 76 -13.96 4.55 12.07
C THR A 76 -14.10 5.44 10.81
N ALA A 77 -15.26 6.07 10.64
CA ALA A 77 -15.50 6.95 9.51
C ALA A 77 -14.52 8.14 9.46
N ASP A 78 -14.16 8.70 10.61
CA ASP A 78 -13.21 9.80 10.71
C ASP A 78 -11.79 9.37 10.32
N SER A 79 -11.31 8.23 10.83
CA SER A 79 -9.99 7.71 10.47
C SER A 79 -9.90 7.36 8.97
N ILE A 80 -10.94 6.72 8.42
CA ILE A 80 -11.05 6.44 6.98
C ILE A 80 -11.00 7.74 6.17
N ARG A 81 -11.80 8.75 6.55
CA ARG A 81 -11.85 10.06 5.89
C ARG A 81 -10.49 10.75 5.93
N ASN A 82 -9.83 10.80 7.09
CA ASN A 82 -8.55 11.48 7.28
C ASN A 82 -7.43 10.84 6.44
N ARG A 83 -7.40 9.50 6.35
CA ARG A 83 -6.45 8.78 5.47
C ARG A 83 -6.68 9.07 3.99
N ILE A 84 -7.93 8.97 3.53
CA ILE A 84 -8.30 9.30 2.13
C ILE A 84 -7.90 10.74 1.81
N LYS A 85 -8.24 11.67 2.70
CA LYS A 85 -7.92 13.09 2.58
C LYS A 85 -6.42 13.32 2.40
N THR A 86 -5.59 12.70 3.24
CA THR A 86 -4.12 12.81 3.14
C THR A 86 -3.61 12.31 1.79
N ILE A 87 -4.08 11.14 1.33
CA ILE A 87 -3.71 10.59 0.01
C ILE A 87 -4.15 11.53 -1.12
N LEU A 88 -5.35 12.10 -1.04
CA LEU A 88 -5.85 13.05 -2.05
C LEU A 88 -5.04 14.35 -2.07
N GLN A 89 -4.63 14.87 -0.92
CA GLN A 89 -3.79 16.06 -0.84
C GLN A 89 -2.39 15.78 -1.42
N MET A 90 -1.76 14.66 -1.07
CA MET A 90 -0.49 14.24 -1.69
C MET A 90 -0.64 14.08 -3.20
N ALA A 91 -1.72 13.44 -3.66
CA ALA A 91 -1.97 13.26 -5.07
C ALA A 91 -2.15 14.60 -5.80
N ALA A 92 -2.83 15.59 -5.20
CA ALA A 92 -2.97 16.91 -5.79
C ALA A 92 -1.61 17.61 -5.95
N VAL A 93 -0.74 17.51 -4.93
CA VAL A 93 0.64 18.03 -5.00
C VAL A 93 1.42 17.41 -6.15
N LEU A 94 1.40 16.08 -6.22
CA LEU A 94 2.11 15.32 -7.24
C LEU A 94 1.56 15.60 -8.65
N GLN A 95 0.23 15.60 -8.83
CA GLN A 95 -0.40 15.89 -10.12
C GLN A 95 -0.05 17.29 -10.61
N TYR A 96 -0.08 18.27 -9.71
CA TYR A 96 0.21 19.65 -10.02
C TYR A 96 1.67 19.82 -10.48
N GLY A 97 2.64 19.44 -9.66
CA GLY A 97 4.04 19.74 -9.99
C GLY A 97 4.67 18.78 -11.01
N ALA A 98 4.19 17.53 -11.13
CA ALA A 98 4.65 16.61 -12.15
C ALA A 98 3.86 16.70 -13.47
N SER A 99 2.74 17.45 -13.50
CA SER A 99 1.86 17.58 -14.67
C SER A 99 1.45 16.23 -15.29
N MET A 100 1.22 15.21 -14.46
CA MET A 100 0.83 13.88 -14.89
C MET A 100 -0.23 13.24 -13.99
N PRO A 101 -1.02 12.28 -14.52
CA PRO A 101 -1.97 11.51 -13.72
C PRO A 101 -1.30 10.82 -12.53
N VAL A 102 -1.98 10.83 -11.37
CA VAL A 102 -1.56 10.07 -10.18
C VAL A 102 -2.60 8.99 -9.88
N ILE A 103 -2.15 7.75 -9.83
CA ILE A 103 -2.93 6.55 -9.52
C ILE A 103 -2.95 6.41 -8.00
N LYS A 104 -4.15 6.44 -7.41
CA LYS A 104 -4.31 6.50 -5.94
C LYS A 104 -4.72 5.13 -5.42
N VAL A 105 -3.87 4.55 -4.58
CA VAL A 105 -4.07 3.19 -4.07
C VAL A 105 -3.95 3.19 -2.55
N GLY A 106 -5.05 2.87 -1.87
CA GLY A 106 -5.09 2.76 -0.42
C GLY A 106 -4.52 1.43 0.07
N ARG A 107 -3.67 1.46 1.08
CA ARG A 107 -3.46 0.32 2.01
C ARG A 107 -4.65 0.28 2.97
N MET A 108 -5.81 -0.11 2.45
CA MET A 108 -7.11 0.08 3.10
C MET A 108 -8.09 -1.02 2.67
N ALA A 109 -9.02 -1.35 3.57
CA ALA A 109 -10.05 -2.36 3.37
C ALA A 109 -9.50 -3.77 3.09
N GLY A 110 -8.52 -4.18 3.88
CA GLY A 110 -7.99 -5.55 3.82
C GLY A 110 -6.64 -5.72 4.51
N GLN A 111 -5.98 -4.64 4.93
CA GLN A 111 -4.61 -4.65 5.45
C GLN A 111 -4.58 -5.01 6.95
N PHE A 112 -5.21 -6.12 7.33
CA PHE A 112 -5.37 -6.54 8.74
C PHE A 112 -4.38 -7.62 9.20
N ALA A 113 -3.44 -8.03 8.34
CA ALA A 113 -2.47 -9.07 8.64
C ALA A 113 -1.04 -8.53 8.52
N LYS A 114 -0.15 -8.98 9.42
CA LYS A 114 1.26 -8.57 9.46
C LYS A 114 2.19 -9.78 9.55
N PRO A 115 3.21 -9.90 8.69
CA PRO A 115 4.25 -10.90 8.89
C PRO A 115 5.14 -10.52 10.09
N ARG A 116 5.69 -11.52 10.78
CA ARG A 116 6.53 -11.33 11.97
C ARG A 116 7.88 -12.00 11.82
N SER A 117 8.92 -11.36 12.35
CA SER A 117 10.26 -11.96 12.40
C SER A 117 10.35 -13.09 13.42
N ASN A 118 9.58 -13.03 14.51
CA ASN A 118 9.50 -14.05 15.55
C ASN A 118 8.05 -14.46 15.75
N ASP A 119 7.82 -15.74 16.00
CA ASP A 119 6.48 -16.29 16.25
C ASP A 119 5.94 -15.94 17.64
N ASP A 120 6.85 -15.64 18.57
CA ASP A 120 6.56 -15.24 19.93
C ASP A 120 6.95 -13.78 20.23
N GLU A 121 6.31 -13.22 21.24
CA GLU A 121 6.67 -11.97 21.90
C GLU A 121 6.86 -12.24 23.40
N VAL A 122 7.93 -11.68 23.98
CA VAL A 122 8.24 -11.82 25.40
C VAL A 122 8.16 -10.43 26.05
N ARG A 123 7.33 -10.29 27.09
CA ARG A 123 7.26 -9.09 27.94
C ARG A 123 7.26 -9.52 29.39
N ASP A 124 8.08 -8.88 30.22
CA ASP A 124 8.19 -9.13 31.66
C ASP A 124 8.33 -10.62 32.03
N GLY A 125 9.10 -11.36 31.23
CA GLY A 125 9.35 -12.80 31.42
C GLY A 125 8.22 -13.74 30.93
N VAL A 126 7.08 -13.21 30.49
CA VAL A 126 5.97 -13.98 29.92
C VAL A 126 6.14 -14.06 28.40
N ARG A 127 6.04 -15.28 27.84
CA ARG A 127 6.11 -15.55 26.40
C ARG A 127 4.72 -15.88 25.85
N LEU A 128 4.26 -15.14 24.85
CA LEU A 128 2.99 -15.35 24.16
C LEU A 128 3.17 -15.31 22.65
N PRO A 129 2.24 -15.86 21.84
CA PRO A 129 2.27 -15.67 20.40
C PRO A 129 2.31 -14.19 20.03
N ALA A 130 3.10 -13.87 19.01
CA ALA A 130 3.20 -12.50 18.52
C ALA A 130 1.84 -12.04 17.92
N TYR A 131 1.52 -10.76 18.11
CA TYR A 131 0.42 -10.14 17.37
C TYR A 131 0.70 -10.18 15.86
N ARG A 132 -0.21 -10.75 15.08
CA ARG A 132 -0.09 -10.92 13.62
C ARG A 132 -1.08 -10.07 12.83
N GLY A 133 -1.63 -9.04 13.48
CA GLY A 133 -2.72 -8.24 12.93
C GLY A 133 -4.08 -8.79 13.34
N ASP A 134 -5.08 -7.90 13.32
CA ASP A 134 -6.45 -8.17 13.76
C ASP A 134 -7.15 -9.28 12.97
N ALA A 135 -6.64 -9.63 11.78
CA ALA A 135 -7.08 -10.80 11.00
C ALA A 135 -6.80 -12.14 11.70
N VAL A 136 -5.85 -12.17 12.65
CA VAL A 136 -5.36 -13.38 13.30
C VAL A 136 -5.69 -13.39 14.78
N ASN A 137 -5.21 -12.39 15.51
CA ASN A 137 -5.32 -12.30 16.96
C ASN A 137 -5.38 -10.84 17.40
N ASP A 138 -5.51 -10.60 18.71
CA ASP A 138 -5.64 -9.27 19.29
C ASP A 138 -4.30 -8.67 19.73
N LEU A 139 -4.24 -7.33 19.81
CA LEU A 139 -3.05 -6.59 20.21
C LEU A 139 -2.71 -6.82 21.69
N ALA A 140 -3.74 -6.95 22.55
CA ALA A 140 -3.58 -7.11 23.99
C ALA A 140 -2.64 -8.29 24.34
N PHE A 141 -1.72 -8.07 25.30
CA PHE A 141 -0.71 -9.06 25.67
C PHE A 141 -1.24 -10.05 26.73
N THR A 142 -2.26 -10.83 26.36
CA THR A 142 -2.82 -11.91 27.19
C THR A 142 -2.93 -13.21 26.38
N ALA A 143 -2.92 -14.36 27.07
CA ALA A 143 -2.98 -15.67 26.40
C ALA A 143 -4.25 -15.84 25.54
N GLU A 144 -5.39 -15.32 26.02
CA GLU A 144 -6.66 -15.33 25.29
C GLU A 144 -6.60 -14.43 24.06
N ALA A 145 -6.17 -13.17 24.24
CA ALA A 145 -6.04 -12.18 23.18
C ALA A 145 -5.11 -12.65 22.04
N ARG A 146 -4.00 -13.32 22.38
CA ARG A 146 -2.98 -13.78 21.42
C ARG A 146 -3.31 -15.08 20.72
N ARG A 147 -4.36 -15.79 21.12
CA ARG A 147 -4.80 -17.02 20.46
C ARG A 147 -5.38 -16.69 19.07
N PRO A 148 -4.92 -17.34 17.99
CA PRO A 148 -5.52 -17.17 16.67
C PRO A 148 -7.01 -17.57 16.66
N ASP A 149 -7.84 -16.72 16.07
CA ASP A 149 -9.30 -16.92 15.99
C ASP A 149 -9.79 -16.80 14.54
N PRO A 150 -10.27 -17.90 13.92
CA PRO A 150 -10.79 -17.88 12.56
C PRO A 150 -11.95 -16.89 12.33
N GLU A 151 -12.79 -16.61 13.33
CA GLU A 151 -13.93 -15.67 13.17
C GLU A 151 -13.47 -14.25 12.80
N ARG A 152 -12.22 -13.90 13.15
CA ARG A 152 -11.61 -12.63 12.76
C ARG A 152 -11.53 -12.47 11.24
N LEU A 153 -11.46 -13.55 10.46
CA LEU A 153 -11.47 -13.46 8.99
C LEU A 153 -12.82 -12.95 8.45
N LEU A 154 -13.94 -13.36 9.05
CA LEU A 154 -15.27 -12.81 8.71
C LEU A 154 -15.36 -11.34 9.15
N ARG A 155 -14.82 -11.01 10.32
CA ARG A 155 -14.77 -9.61 10.79
C ARG A 155 -13.95 -8.73 9.85
N VAL A 156 -12.79 -9.21 9.37
CA VAL A 156 -12.00 -8.52 8.33
C VAL A 156 -12.83 -8.27 7.08
N TYR A 157 -13.57 -9.27 6.58
CA TYR A 157 -14.45 -9.07 5.43
C TYR A 157 -15.50 -7.97 5.67
N HIS A 158 -16.22 -8.01 6.79
CA HIS A 158 -17.28 -7.03 7.07
C HIS A 158 -16.72 -5.63 7.26
N THR A 159 -15.62 -5.47 7.99
CA THR A 159 -14.94 -4.19 8.16
C THR A 159 -14.43 -3.67 6.82
N SER A 160 -13.83 -4.52 5.99
CA SER A 160 -13.34 -4.15 4.65
C SER A 160 -14.47 -3.71 3.73
N SER A 161 -15.61 -4.40 3.74
CA SER A 161 -16.81 -4.03 2.99
C SER A 161 -17.34 -2.66 3.41
N ALA A 162 -17.42 -2.38 4.72
CA ALA A 162 -17.86 -1.09 5.24
C ALA A 162 -16.88 0.03 4.86
N THR A 163 -15.58 -0.22 4.99
CA THR A 163 -14.51 0.73 4.60
C THR A 163 -14.57 1.04 3.11
N LEU A 164 -14.66 0.03 2.23
CA LEU A 164 -14.76 0.25 0.78
C LEU A 164 -16.01 1.01 0.38
N ASN A 165 -17.15 0.70 1.01
CA ASN A 165 -18.39 1.44 0.77
C ASN A 165 -18.20 2.94 1.09
N LEU A 166 -17.56 3.25 2.23
CA LEU A 166 -17.29 4.63 2.62
C LEU A 166 -16.24 5.30 1.72
N VAL A 167 -15.18 4.59 1.34
CA VAL A 167 -14.18 5.07 0.36
C VAL A 167 -14.86 5.47 -0.94
N ARG A 168 -15.71 4.60 -1.50
CA ARG A 168 -16.47 4.88 -2.74
C ARG A 168 -17.39 6.08 -2.57
N ALA A 169 -18.08 6.20 -1.43
CA ALA A 169 -18.94 7.34 -1.12
C ALA A 169 -18.15 8.66 -1.06
N PHE A 170 -16.95 8.69 -0.46
CA PHE A 170 -16.13 9.90 -0.45
C PHE A 170 -15.56 10.24 -1.84
N THR A 171 -15.14 9.25 -2.60
CA THR A 171 -14.45 9.48 -3.87
C THR A 171 -15.39 9.82 -5.02
N HIS A 172 -16.66 9.43 -4.94
CA HIS A 172 -17.69 9.72 -5.95
C HIS A 172 -18.77 10.69 -5.47
N GLY A 173 -18.95 10.86 -4.15
CA GLY A 173 -19.94 11.75 -3.54
C GLY A 173 -19.50 13.21 -3.36
N GLY A 174 -18.42 13.63 -4.04
CA GLY A 174 -17.95 15.02 -4.07
C GLY A 174 -17.06 15.46 -2.89
N PHE A 175 -16.59 14.54 -2.04
CA PHE A 175 -15.53 14.85 -1.08
C PHE A 175 -14.16 14.96 -1.77
N ALA A 176 -13.93 14.13 -2.81
CA ALA A 176 -12.70 14.13 -3.61
C ALA A 176 -12.68 15.17 -4.76
N ASP A 177 -13.64 16.09 -4.78
CA ASP A 177 -13.73 17.16 -5.77
C ASP A 177 -12.52 18.10 -5.66
N LEU A 178 -11.75 18.23 -6.74
CA LEU A 178 -10.55 19.08 -6.77
C LEU A 178 -10.85 20.56 -6.49
N ARG A 179 -12.09 21.01 -6.71
CA ARG A 179 -12.51 22.39 -6.37
C ARG A 179 -12.49 22.64 -4.86
N LYS A 180 -12.51 21.58 -4.05
CA LYS A 180 -12.43 21.62 -2.59
C LYS A 180 -11.00 21.44 -2.06
N VAL A 181 -9.98 21.48 -2.91
CA VAL A 181 -8.58 21.32 -2.49
C VAL A 181 -8.15 22.28 -1.38
N HIS A 182 -8.72 23.50 -1.36
CA HIS A 182 -8.52 24.47 -0.27
C HIS A 182 -9.21 24.05 1.04
N GLU A 183 -10.39 23.43 0.97
CA GLU A 183 -11.12 22.95 2.16
C GLU A 183 -10.40 21.80 2.83
N TRP A 184 -9.69 20.96 2.05
CA TRP A 184 -8.84 19.93 2.63
C TRP A 184 -7.72 20.53 3.50
N ASN A 185 -7.33 21.79 3.27
CA ASN A 185 -6.27 22.44 4.04
C ASN A 185 -6.75 23.42 5.12
N LYS A 186 -8.07 23.69 5.22
CA LYS A 186 -8.64 24.53 6.29
C LYS A 186 -8.51 23.81 7.64
N GLY A 187 -7.63 24.31 8.51
CA GLY A 187 -7.40 23.81 9.87
C GLY A 187 -5.92 23.50 10.21
N PHE A 188 -5.04 23.42 9.20
CA PHE A 188 -3.72 22.78 9.36
C PHE A 188 -2.52 23.77 9.26
N ILE A 189 -2.67 24.86 8.50
CA ILE A 189 -1.55 25.74 8.09
C ILE A 189 -1.06 26.68 9.20
N ARG A 190 -1.60 26.66 10.42
CA ARG A 190 -1.19 27.68 11.40
C ARG A 190 0.28 27.56 11.82
N ASP A 191 0.86 26.34 11.83
CA ASP A 191 2.20 26.11 12.40
C ASP A 191 3.18 25.28 11.52
N SER A 192 2.81 24.86 10.30
CA SER A 192 3.68 24.04 9.44
C SER A 192 4.49 24.86 8.41
N LYS A 193 5.76 24.49 8.21
CA LYS A 193 6.64 25.14 7.22
C LYS A 193 6.17 24.96 5.77
N ILE A 194 5.43 23.88 5.49
CA ILE A 194 4.95 23.53 4.15
C ILE A 194 3.61 24.21 3.82
N GLY A 195 2.89 24.70 4.81
CA GLY A 195 1.57 25.30 4.66
C GLY A 195 1.51 26.43 3.62
N PRO A 196 2.45 27.40 3.60
CA PRO A 196 2.49 28.44 2.57
C PRO A 196 2.70 27.90 1.15
N GLN A 197 3.52 26.86 0.98
CA GLN A 197 3.77 26.25 -0.34
C GLN A 197 2.50 25.56 -0.86
N TYR A 198 1.79 24.84 0.03
CA TYR A 198 0.51 24.23 -0.33
C TYR A 198 -0.56 25.27 -0.66
N GLU A 199 -0.69 26.35 0.12
CA GLU A 199 -1.70 27.37 -0.15
C GLU A 199 -1.45 28.07 -1.49
N ALA A 200 -0.18 28.34 -1.84
CA ALA A 200 0.19 28.88 -3.14
C ALA A 200 -0.22 27.94 -4.28
N MET A 201 0.09 26.64 -4.16
CA MET A 201 -0.32 25.61 -5.11
C MET A 201 -1.85 25.51 -5.24
N ALA A 202 -2.57 25.43 -4.12
CA ALA A 202 -4.02 25.34 -4.10
C ALA A 202 -4.66 26.53 -4.83
N LYS A 203 -4.16 27.75 -4.58
CA LYS A 203 -4.61 28.95 -5.28
C LYS A 203 -4.36 28.89 -6.78
N GLU A 204 -3.25 28.29 -7.20
CA GLU A 204 -2.93 28.11 -8.61
C GLU A 204 -3.82 27.08 -9.29
N ILE A 205 -4.08 25.95 -8.63
CA ILE A 205 -5.09 24.96 -9.06
C ILE A 205 -6.45 25.64 -9.21
N GLY A 206 -6.87 26.44 -8.22
CA GLY A 206 -8.11 27.20 -8.28
C GLY A 206 -8.20 28.11 -9.52
N ARG A 207 -7.14 28.87 -9.81
CA ARG A 207 -7.06 29.71 -11.03
C ARG A 207 -7.15 28.89 -12.31
N ALA A 208 -6.50 27.73 -12.37
CA ALA A 208 -6.55 26.85 -13.53
C ALA A 208 -7.95 26.29 -13.77
N LEU A 209 -8.65 25.89 -12.70
CA LEU A 209 -10.04 25.43 -12.77
C LEU A 209 -10.99 26.56 -13.20
N ASP A 210 -10.81 27.78 -12.70
CA ASP A 210 -11.56 28.96 -13.14
C ASP A 210 -11.32 29.29 -14.62
N PHE A 211 -10.07 29.12 -15.09
CA PHE A 211 -9.75 29.26 -16.51
C PHE A 211 -10.45 28.20 -17.36
N MET A 212 -10.37 26.92 -17.00
CA MET A 212 -11.07 25.84 -17.70
C MET A 212 -12.58 26.12 -17.78
N LYS A 213 -13.18 26.53 -16.66
CA LYS A 213 -14.59 26.90 -16.59
C LYS A 213 -14.92 28.08 -17.52
N SER A 214 -14.09 29.13 -17.52
CA SER A 214 -14.32 30.29 -18.40
C SER A 214 -14.12 29.98 -19.89
N ALA A 215 -13.31 28.98 -20.21
CA ALA A 215 -13.15 28.42 -21.56
C ALA A 215 -14.29 27.44 -21.96
N GLY A 216 -15.30 27.22 -21.10
CA GLY A 216 -16.42 26.31 -21.35
C GLY A 216 -16.08 24.83 -21.16
N ILE A 217 -14.97 24.51 -20.49
CA ILE A 217 -14.53 23.15 -20.19
C ILE A 217 -15.00 22.81 -18.76
N GLU A 218 -16.20 22.24 -18.64
CA GLU A 218 -16.66 21.57 -17.42
C GLU A 218 -16.67 20.05 -17.64
N HIS A 219 -15.89 19.32 -16.84
CA HIS A 219 -15.79 17.87 -16.95
C HIS A 219 -16.14 17.20 -15.62
N GLU A 220 -17.04 16.22 -15.65
CA GLU A 220 -17.44 15.43 -14.46
C GLU A 220 -16.25 14.73 -13.80
N SER A 221 -15.19 14.42 -14.56
CA SER A 221 -13.97 13.79 -14.04
C SER A 221 -13.19 14.65 -13.03
N ILE A 222 -13.51 15.94 -12.89
CA ILE A 222 -12.93 16.81 -11.84
C ILE A 222 -13.60 16.55 -10.48
N LYS A 223 -14.84 16.03 -10.47
CA LYS A 223 -15.65 15.81 -9.27
C LYS A 223 -15.41 14.47 -8.60
N THR A 224 -14.98 13.48 -9.38
CA THR A 224 -14.80 12.09 -8.91
C THR A 224 -13.35 11.66 -9.05
N VAL A 225 -12.93 10.75 -8.18
CA VAL A 225 -11.57 10.22 -8.17
C VAL A 225 -11.60 8.70 -8.12
N ASP A 226 -10.88 8.05 -9.03
CA ASP A 226 -10.61 6.62 -8.89
C ASP A 226 -9.69 6.39 -7.68
N PHE A 227 -10.11 5.50 -6.79
CA PHE A 227 -9.35 5.11 -5.61
C PHE A 227 -9.43 3.59 -5.45
N TYR A 228 -8.27 2.94 -5.42
CA TYR A 228 -8.17 1.48 -5.41
C TYR A 228 -7.73 0.98 -4.04
N SER A 229 -8.34 -0.11 -3.55
CA SER A 229 -7.86 -0.82 -2.35
C SER A 229 -6.72 -1.78 -2.67
N SER A 230 -5.86 -1.97 -1.67
CA SER A 230 -4.76 -2.92 -1.71
C SER A 230 -4.37 -3.41 -0.31
N HIS A 231 -3.83 -4.63 -0.25
CA HIS A 231 -3.23 -5.21 0.95
C HIS A 231 -2.22 -6.31 0.60
N GLU A 232 -1.43 -6.74 1.59
CA GLU A 232 -0.56 -7.89 1.47
C GLU A 232 -1.41 -9.16 1.43
N ALA A 233 -1.30 -9.95 0.36
CA ALA A 233 -1.98 -11.23 0.26
C ALA A 233 -1.30 -12.27 1.18
N LEU A 234 -1.52 -12.15 2.50
CA LEU A 234 -0.77 -12.89 3.51
C LEU A 234 -1.50 -14.14 4.00
N ILE A 235 -2.75 -13.99 4.43
CA ILE A 235 -3.56 -15.09 4.99
C ILE A 235 -4.26 -15.82 3.85
N LEU A 236 -3.69 -16.94 3.40
CA LEU A 236 -4.11 -17.57 2.16
C LEU A 236 -5.51 -18.19 2.25
N GLU A 237 -5.97 -18.56 3.45
CA GLU A 237 -7.35 -18.98 3.65
C GLU A 237 -8.35 -17.87 3.28
N TYR A 238 -8.04 -16.62 3.64
CA TYR A 238 -8.87 -15.45 3.30
C TYR A 238 -8.82 -15.15 1.80
N GLU A 239 -7.63 -15.08 1.23
CA GLU A 239 -7.45 -14.71 -0.19
C GLU A 239 -8.04 -15.74 -1.15
N ARG A 240 -7.85 -17.04 -0.86
CA ARG A 240 -8.44 -18.11 -1.67
C ARG A 240 -9.95 -18.16 -1.50
N ALA A 241 -10.47 -17.92 -0.29
CA ALA A 241 -11.92 -17.84 -0.05
C ALA A 241 -12.56 -16.68 -0.81
N LEU A 242 -11.84 -15.58 -1.02
CA LEU A 242 -12.26 -14.41 -1.81
C LEU A 242 -11.69 -14.41 -3.23
N THR A 243 -11.41 -15.57 -3.82
CA THR A 243 -11.18 -15.67 -5.26
C THR A 243 -12.48 -16.06 -5.96
N ARG A 244 -12.77 -15.44 -7.11
CA ARG A 244 -13.97 -15.72 -7.94
C ARG A 244 -13.55 -15.91 -9.39
N ILE A 245 -14.34 -16.70 -10.13
CA ILE A 245 -14.27 -16.73 -11.59
C ILE A 245 -15.13 -15.58 -12.12
N ASP A 246 -14.52 -14.67 -12.86
CA ASP A 246 -15.23 -13.53 -13.46
C ASP A 246 -16.14 -14.00 -14.59
N SER A 247 -17.42 -13.69 -14.51
CA SER A 247 -18.43 -14.11 -15.49
C SER A 247 -18.22 -13.57 -16.91
N ARG A 248 -17.38 -12.53 -17.09
CA ARG A 248 -17.10 -11.94 -18.40
C ARG A 248 -15.95 -12.64 -19.13
N SER A 249 -14.99 -13.17 -18.38
CA SER A 249 -13.71 -13.67 -18.91
C SER A 249 -13.44 -15.14 -18.58
N ASP A 250 -14.21 -15.75 -17.68
CA ASP A 250 -13.96 -17.07 -17.09
C ASP A 250 -12.59 -17.20 -16.40
N LEU A 251 -11.98 -16.06 -16.03
CA LEU A 251 -10.68 -16.00 -15.37
C LEU A 251 -10.80 -15.78 -13.86
N PRO A 252 -9.84 -16.28 -13.06
CA PRO A 252 -9.83 -16.10 -11.62
C PRO A 252 -9.32 -14.71 -11.21
N TYR A 253 -10.07 -14.03 -10.35
CA TYR A 253 -9.68 -12.78 -9.70
C TYR A 253 -9.79 -12.93 -8.18
N ALA A 254 -8.78 -12.45 -7.47
CA ALA A 254 -8.87 -12.21 -6.04
C ALA A 254 -9.69 -10.94 -5.83
N VAL A 255 -10.93 -11.11 -5.38
CA VAL A 255 -11.89 -10.01 -5.20
C VAL A 255 -11.88 -9.47 -3.77
N SER A 256 -10.80 -9.74 -3.02
CA SER A 256 -10.52 -9.13 -1.72
C SER A 256 -10.02 -7.68 -1.87
N ALA A 257 -9.26 -7.37 -2.94
CA ALA A 257 -8.80 -6.02 -3.26
C ALA A 257 -8.47 -5.87 -4.75
N HIS A 258 -8.28 -4.63 -5.20
CA HIS A 258 -7.94 -4.34 -6.60
C HIS A 258 -6.50 -4.76 -6.91
N PHE A 259 -5.57 -4.46 -6.00
CA PHE A 259 -4.14 -4.78 -6.09
C PHE A 259 -3.70 -5.55 -4.86
N LEU A 260 -2.95 -6.63 -5.06
CA LEU A 260 -2.39 -7.43 -3.97
C LEU A 260 -0.88 -7.46 -4.09
N TRP A 261 -0.15 -7.46 -2.96
CA TRP A 261 1.30 -7.69 -3.00
C TRP A 261 1.72 -8.88 -2.17
N ILE A 262 2.87 -9.46 -2.56
CA ILE A 262 3.59 -10.48 -1.81
C ILE A 262 4.73 -9.82 -1.04
N GLY A 263 4.79 -10.08 0.27
CA GLY A 263 5.79 -9.50 1.17
C GLY A 263 7.18 -10.12 1.03
N GLU A 264 8.18 -9.43 1.59
CA GLU A 264 9.59 -9.88 1.55
C GLU A 264 9.79 -11.25 2.22
N ARG A 265 8.97 -11.57 3.23
CA ARG A 265 9.05 -12.83 3.99
C ARG A 265 8.23 -13.97 3.37
N THR A 266 7.48 -13.70 2.32
CA THR A 266 6.53 -14.64 1.69
C THR A 266 6.75 -14.77 0.18
N ARG A 267 7.82 -14.18 -0.39
CA ARG A 267 8.14 -14.23 -1.82
C ARG A 267 9.00 -15.44 -2.25
N GLN A 268 8.99 -16.54 -1.50
CA GLN A 268 9.70 -17.75 -1.90
C GLN A 268 9.13 -18.24 -3.23
N LEU A 269 9.99 -18.49 -4.23
CA LEU A 269 9.58 -18.75 -5.61
C LEU A 269 8.69 -20.00 -5.74
N ASP A 270 8.97 -21.01 -4.93
CA ASP A 270 8.21 -22.26 -4.82
C ASP A 270 7.09 -22.21 -3.77
N GLY A 271 6.96 -21.10 -3.05
CA GLY A 271 5.98 -20.89 -2.00
C GLY A 271 4.55 -20.68 -2.48
N ALA A 272 3.61 -20.88 -1.56
CA ALA A 272 2.18 -20.81 -1.83
C ALA A 272 1.68 -19.40 -2.22
N HIS A 273 2.35 -18.35 -1.75
CA HIS A 273 2.01 -16.95 -2.04
C HIS A 273 2.32 -16.57 -3.50
N ILE A 274 3.49 -16.98 -4.01
CA ILE A 274 3.86 -16.80 -5.42
C ILE A 274 2.96 -17.65 -6.33
N ASP A 275 2.63 -18.88 -5.91
CA ASP A 275 1.65 -19.69 -6.64
C ASP A 275 0.29 -18.99 -6.72
N PHE A 276 -0.26 -18.53 -5.59
CA PHE A 276 -1.52 -17.77 -5.56
C PHE A 276 -1.49 -16.56 -6.50
N ALA A 277 -0.47 -15.71 -6.39
CA ALA A 277 -0.33 -14.52 -7.24
C ALA A 277 -0.22 -14.87 -8.73
N SER A 278 0.43 -15.99 -9.08
CA SER A 278 0.56 -16.45 -10.47
C SER A 278 -0.77 -16.89 -11.10
N LYS A 279 -1.77 -17.26 -10.29
CA LYS A 279 -3.05 -17.77 -10.78
C LYS A 279 -4.10 -16.68 -10.97
N VAL A 280 -4.15 -15.68 -10.10
CA VAL A 280 -5.15 -14.60 -10.17
C VAL A 280 -4.77 -13.57 -11.24
N LYS A 281 -5.75 -12.83 -11.78
CA LYS A 281 -5.54 -11.85 -12.87
C LYS A 281 -5.42 -10.38 -12.45
N ASN A 282 -5.57 -10.09 -11.16
CA ASN A 282 -5.29 -8.76 -10.59
C ASN A 282 -3.89 -8.26 -10.96
N PRO A 283 -3.63 -6.95 -11.07
CA PRO A 283 -2.25 -6.46 -10.98
C PRO A 283 -1.66 -6.83 -9.61
N VAL A 284 -0.42 -7.30 -9.59
CA VAL A 284 0.24 -7.80 -8.37
C VAL A 284 1.59 -7.11 -8.11
N GLY A 285 1.90 -6.93 -6.83
CA GLY A 285 3.17 -6.40 -6.34
C GLY A 285 4.05 -7.48 -5.71
N VAL A 286 5.36 -7.29 -5.74
CA VAL A 286 6.31 -8.06 -4.92
C VAL A 286 7.27 -7.11 -4.24
N LYS A 287 7.42 -7.24 -2.91
CA LYS A 287 8.42 -6.50 -2.15
C LYS A 287 9.81 -7.02 -2.49
N ILE A 288 10.75 -6.12 -2.77
CA ILE A 288 12.13 -6.45 -3.15
C ILE A 288 13.10 -5.79 -2.15
N GLY A 289 13.70 -6.60 -1.27
CA GLY A 289 14.72 -6.17 -0.33
C GLY A 289 16.13 -6.00 -0.92
N PRO A 290 17.09 -5.48 -0.14
CA PRO A 290 18.44 -5.16 -0.61
C PRO A 290 19.31 -6.39 -0.92
N LYS A 291 18.85 -7.60 -0.55
CA LYS A 291 19.55 -8.86 -0.83
C LYS A 291 19.07 -9.56 -2.09
N ALA A 292 18.05 -9.02 -2.76
CA ALA A 292 17.54 -9.62 -3.98
C ALA A 292 18.62 -9.60 -5.07
N THR A 293 18.63 -10.61 -5.92
CA THR A 293 19.58 -10.74 -7.04
C THR A 293 18.84 -10.64 -8.38
N GLY A 294 19.58 -10.36 -9.46
CA GLY A 294 19.01 -10.32 -10.81
C GLY A 294 18.31 -11.63 -11.20
N ASP A 295 18.89 -12.78 -10.83
CA ASP A 295 18.32 -14.09 -11.12
C ASP A 295 17.01 -14.33 -10.35
N GLU A 296 16.91 -13.84 -9.10
CA GLU A 296 15.66 -13.89 -8.33
C GLU A 296 14.56 -13.05 -8.99
N VAL A 297 14.83 -11.80 -9.38
CA VAL A 297 13.79 -10.97 -10.03
C VAL A 297 13.38 -11.53 -11.39
N GLU A 298 14.30 -12.07 -12.18
CA GLU A 298 13.97 -12.76 -13.43
C GLU A 298 13.05 -13.97 -13.19
N ALA A 299 13.37 -14.80 -12.20
CA ALA A 299 12.55 -15.96 -11.87
C ALA A 299 11.14 -15.55 -11.41
N LEU A 300 11.03 -14.46 -10.63
CA LEU A 300 9.74 -13.89 -10.24
C LEU A 300 8.95 -13.37 -11.45
N ILE A 301 9.60 -12.69 -12.41
CA ILE A 301 8.96 -12.22 -13.65
C ILE A 301 8.42 -13.39 -14.46
N ASN A 302 9.25 -14.42 -14.68
CA ASN A 302 8.85 -15.61 -15.42
C ASN A 302 7.66 -16.34 -14.77
N ARG A 303 7.50 -16.23 -13.45
CA ARG A 303 6.40 -16.87 -12.72
C ARG A 303 5.13 -16.02 -12.68
N LEU A 304 5.26 -14.70 -12.53
CA LEU A 304 4.13 -13.80 -12.25
C LEU A 304 3.65 -13.00 -13.46
N ASN A 305 4.51 -12.82 -14.46
CA ASN A 305 4.22 -12.13 -15.71
C ASN A 305 4.85 -12.84 -16.93
N PRO A 306 4.54 -14.14 -17.16
CA PRO A 306 5.16 -14.94 -18.23
C PRO A 306 4.90 -14.38 -19.63
N ASP A 307 3.75 -13.73 -19.83
CA ASP A 307 3.33 -13.18 -21.13
C ASP A 307 3.81 -11.73 -21.33
N ASN A 308 4.60 -11.19 -20.40
CA ASN A 308 5.07 -9.81 -20.39
C ASN A 308 3.92 -8.78 -20.55
N GLU A 309 2.79 -9.05 -19.90
CA GLU A 309 1.60 -8.21 -19.90
C GLU A 309 1.91 -6.87 -19.21
N ALA A 310 1.60 -5.75 -19.89
CA ALA A 310 1.78 -4.43 -19.32
C ALA A 310 0.81 -4.24 -18.14
N GLY A 311 1.28 -3.61 -17.07
CA GLY A 311 0.48 -3.34 -15.87
C GLY A 311 0.33 -4.52 -14.92
N ARG A 312 0.81 -5.71 -15.27
CA ARG A 312 0.63 -6.94 -14.48
C ARG A 312 1.46 -6.97 -13.20
N LEU A 313 2.74 -6.61 -13.29
CA LEU A 313 3.71 -6.81 -12.21
C LEU A 313 4.39 -5.50 -11.78
N THR A 314 4.40 -5.29 -10.47
CA THR A 314 5.06 -4.17 -9.79
C THR A 314 6.13 -4.69 -8.84
N PHE A 315 7.35 -4.16 -8.94
CA PHE A 315 8.38 -4.35 -7.93
C PHE A 315 8.41 -3.19 -6.96
N ILE A 316 8.24 -3.51 -5.68
CA ILE A 316 8.15 -2.55 -4.58
C ILE A 316 9.47 -2.64 -3.80
N THR A 317 10.42 -1.74 -4.10
CA THR A 317 11.79 -1.79 -3.56
C THR A 317 11.85 -1.19 -2.16
N ARG A 318 12.42 -1.93 -1.20
CA ARG A 318 12.57 -1.50 0.21
C ARG A 318 14.00 -1.72 0.69
N MET A 319 14.93 -0.98 0.13
CA MET A 319 16.37 -1.28 0.25
C MET A 319 16.98 -0.61 1.48
N GLY A 320 16.46 0.54 1.88
CA GLY A 320 17.06 1.41 2.88
C GLY A 320 17.93 2.48 2.23
N ALA A 321 17.94 3.66 2.83
CA ALA A 321 18.61 4.86 2.32
C ALA A 321 20.11 4.65 2.04
N SER A 322 20.78 3.82 2.85
CA SER A 322 22.21 3.55 2.73
C SER A 322 22.58 2.56 1.63
N THR A 323 21.62 1.84 1.05
CA THR A 323 21.92 0.71 0.14
C THR A 323 21.24 0.80 -1.22
N ILE A 324 20.21 1.63 -1.39
CA ILE A 324 19.40 1.68 -2.61
C ILE A 324 20.22 1.99 -3.86
N GLU A 325 21.14 2.94 -3.80
CA GLU A 325 21.99 3.33 -4.93
C GLU A 325 22.97 2.23 -5.38
N VAL A 326 23.25 1.25 -4.52
CA VAL A 326 24.12 0.11 -4.82
C VAL A 326 23.32 -1.11 -5.26
N SER A 327 22.20 -1.37 -4.58
CA SER A 327 21.47 -2.64 -4.70
C SER A 327 20.44 -2.61 -5.83
N LEU A 328 19.88 -1.45 -6.17
CA LEU A 328 18.86 -1.31 -7.22
C LEU A 328 19.41 -1.42 -8.65
N PRO A 329 20.55 -0.77 -9.01
CA PRO A 329 21.00 -0.75 -10.40
C PRO A 329 21.19 -2.14 -11.04
N PRO A 330 21.77 -3.16 -10.38
CA PRO A 330 21.90 -4.49 -10.95
C PRO A 330 20.54 -5.14 -11.30
N LEU A 331 19.51 -4.89 -10.49
CA LEU A 331 18.17 -5.44 -10.71
C LEU A 331 17.50 -4.79 -11.92
N ILE A 332 17.53 -3.46 -12.00
CA ILE A 332 16.98 -2.72 -13.14
C ILE A 332 17.67 -3.18 -14.44
N LYS A 333 19.02 -3.24 -14.46
CA LYS A 333 19.76 -3.70 -15.65
C LYS A 333 19.37 -5.11 -16.08
N ARG A 334 19.07 -6.01 -15.13
CA ARG A 334 18.61 -7.37 -15.46
C ARG A 334 17.22 -7.34 -16.10
N VAL A 335 16.28 -6.58 -15.54
CA VAL A 335 14.91 -6.42 -16.05
C VAL A 335 14.90 -5.76 -17.44
N GLU A 336 15.69 -4.70 -17.64
CA GLU A 336 15.84 -4.03 -18.93
C GLU A 336 16.41 -4.99 -20.00
N LYS A 337 17.42 -5.79 -19.65
CA LYS A 337 17.97 -6.81 -20.57
C LYS A 337 16.94 -7.86 -20.98
N MET A 338 15.95 -8.15 -20.12
CA MET A 338 14.85 -9.06 -20.44
C MET A 338 13.77 -8.41 -21.32
N GLY A 339 13.73 -7.07 -21.42
CA GLY A 339 12.61 -6.35 -22.02
C GLY A 339 11.31 -6.51 -21.24
N ALA A 340 11.40 -6.78 -19.92
CA ALA A 340 10.25 -7.05 -19.08
C ALA A 340 9.55 -5.75 -18.64
N LYS A 341 8.23 -5.70 -18.77
CA LYS A 341 7.39 -4.55 -18.40
C LYS A 341 7.06 -4.59 -16.92
N ILE A 342 7.82 -3.84 -16.13
CA ILE A 342 7.72 -3.80 -14.67
C ILE A 342 7.47 -2.38 -14.20
N LEU A 343 6.52 -2.22 -13.27
CA LEU A 343 6.38 -0.95 -12.56
C LEU A 343 7.35 -0.95 -11.38
N TRP A 344 8.24 0.03 -11.32
CA TRP A 344 9.13 0.23 -10.17
C TRP A 344 8.51 1.21 -9.18
N VAL A 345 8.36 0.77 -7.93
CA VAL A 345 7.78 1.57 -6.85
C VAL A 345 8.74 1.56 -5.66
N SER A 346 9.03 2.74 -5.10
CA SER A 346 9.85 2.86 -3.89
C SER A 346 8.99 2.72 -2.63
N ASP A 347 9.38 1.81 -1.74
CA ASP A 347 8.92 1.71 -0.35
C ASP A 347 10.05 2.19 0.57
N PRO A 348 10.12 3.51 0.85
CA PRO A 348 11.18 4.11 1.65
C PRO A 348 10.96 3.90 3.16
N MET A 349 10.00 3.06 3.54
CA MET A 349 9.56 2.93 4.93
C MET A 349 10.19 1.71 5.58
N HIS A 350 9.96 0.53 4.99
CA HIS A 350 10.38 -0.74 5.58
C HIS A 350 11.90 -0.93 5.56
N GLY A 351 12.61 -0.23 4.67
CA GLY A 351 14.07 -0.15 4.58
C GLY A 351 14.74 0.48 5.80
N ASN A 352 14.05 1.42 6.46
CA ASN A 352 14.65 2.41 7.36
C ASN A 352 14.11 2.36 8.81
N THR A 353 13.50 1.24 9.20
CA THR A 353 13.00 1.06 10.59
C THR A 353 14.14 0.70 11.53
N TYR A 354 14.20 1.38 12.68
CA TYR A 354 15.09 1.05 13.79
C TYR A 354 14.36 1.19 15.14
N GLU A 355 15.00 0.75 16.22
CA GLU A 355 14.47 0.88 17.59
C GLU A 355 15.13 2.07 18.28
N ALA A 356 14.32 3.01 18.78
CA ALA A 356 14.77 4.17 19.54
C ALA A 356 15.22 3.77 20.95
N PRO A 357 16.01 4.61 21.66
CA PRO A 357 16.41 4.33 23.05
C PRO A 357 15.25 4.06 24.02
N SER A 358 14.06 4.59 23.72
CA SER A 358 12.82 4.37 24.47
C SER A 358 12.16 2.99 24.24
N GLY A 359 12.68 2.19 23.30
CA GLY A 359 12.10 0.90 22.90
C GLY A 359 11.01 1.00 21.81
N PHE A 360 10.58 2.21 21.44
CA PHE A 360 9.69 2.40 20.30
C PHE A 360 10.41 2.12 18.99
N LYS A 361 9.74 1.41 18.09
CA LYS A 361 10.18 1.37 16.69
C LYS A 361 9.88 2.71 16.05
N THR A 362 10.85 3.28 15.36
CA THR A 362 10.66 4.53 14.63
C THR A 362 11.38 4.48 13.28
N ARG A 363 11.21 5.53 12.48
CA ARG A 363 11.92 5.77 11.22
C ARG A 363 12.37 7.22 11.24
N ASN A 364 13.56 7.48 10.71
CA ASN A 364 14.02 8.85 10.50
C ASN A 364 13.47 9.35 9.16
N PHE A 365 12.72 10.44 9.18
CA PHE A 365 12.14 11.03 7.99
C PHE A 365 13.19 11.44 6.95
N ASP A 366 14.39 11.85 7.38
CA ASP A 366 15.49 12.14 6.46
C ASP A 366 15.95 10.88 5.72
N ASP A 367 15.93 9.71 6.36
CA ASP A 367 16.26 8.43 5.70
C ASP A 367 15.17 8.04 4.70
N VAL A 368 13.91 8.24 5.05
CA VAL A 368 12.77 8.05 4.13
C VAL A 368 12.98 8.91 2.87
N ILE A 369 13.30 10.19 3.04
CA ILE A 369 13.60 11.11 1.92
C ILE A 369 14.80 10.63 1.12
N ARG A 370 15.92 10.27 1.78
CA ARG A 370 17.15 9.84 1.11
C ARG A 370 16.94 8.59 0.27
N GLU A 371 16.14 7.62 0.73
CA GLU A 371 15.83 6.45 -0.09
C GLU A 371 15.02 6.83 -1.33
N VAL A 372 14.03 7.72 -1.22
CA VAL A 372 13.29 8.23 -2.39
C VAL A 372 14.23 8.96 -3.36
N GLN A 373 15.12 9.82 -2.88
CA GLN A 373 16.09 10.52 -3.73
C GLN A 373 17.02 9.53 -4.45
N GLY A 374 17.54 8.53 -3.74
CA GLY A 374 18.37 7.48 -4.31
C GLY A 374 17.62 6.66 -5.38
N PHE A 375 16.35 6.33 -5.14
CA PHE A 375 15.49 5.67 -6.12
C PHE A 375 15.37 6.47 -7.42
N PHE A 376 15.05 7.77 -7.33
CA PHE A 376 14.94 8.65 -8.49
C PHE A 376 16.28 8.83 -9.21
N LYS A 377 17.37 9.00 -8.46
CA LYS A 377 18.73 9.13 -9.01
C LYS A 377 19.11 7.90 -9.84
N VAL A 378 18.94 6.69 -9.29
CA VAL A 378 19.25 5.44 -9.99
C VAL A 378 18.48 5.33 -11.29
N HIS A 379 17.17 5.60 -11.28
CA HIS A 379 16.37 5.54 -12.49
C HIS A 379 16.81 6.56 -13.54
N ARG A 380 17.15 7.79 -13.13
CA ARG A 380 17.67 8.84 -14.01
C ARG A 380 18.99 8.43 -14.67
N GLU A 381 19.92 7.88 -13.90
CA GLU A 381 21.23 7.41 -14.39
C GLU A 381 21.09 6.24 -15.38
N LEU A 382 20.06 5.41 -15.21
CA LEU A 382 19.80 4.27 -16.08
C LEU A 382 18.83 4.57 -17.23
N GLY A 383 18.27 5.77 -17.31
CA GLY A 383 17.28 6.14 -18.34
C GLY A 383 15.96 5.37 -18.23
N THR A 384 15.55 5.00 -17.01
CA THR A 384 14.31 4.26 -16.72
C THR A 384 13.34 5.10 -15.90
N TYR A 385 12.10 4.65 -15.73
CA TYR A 385 11.06 5.43 -15.07
C TYR A 385 10.90 5.10 -13.57
N PRO A 386 11.09 6.06 -12.64
CA PRO A 386 10.60 5.92 -11.27
C PRO A 386 9.07 5.94 -11.28
N GLY A 387 8.44 4.78 -11.15
CA GLY A 387 7.01 4.59 -11.41
C GLY A 387 6.08 4.99 -10.27
N GLY A 388 6.57 5.05 -9.03
CA GLY A 388 5.74 5.45 -7.89
C GLY A 388 6.37 5.31 -6.51
N ILE A 389 5.56 5.57 -5.49
CA ILE A 389 5.87 5.35 -4.08
C ILE A 389 4.82 4.50 -3.35
N HIS A 390 5.26 3.80 -2.33
CA HIS A 390 4.47 2.98 -1.41
C HIS A 390 4.85 3.35 0.03
N ILE A 391 3.97 4.05 0.73
CA ILE A 391 4.26 4.58 2.07
C ILE A 391 3.25 4.14 3.12
N GLU A 392 3.67 4.13 4.37
CA GLU A 392 2.79 3.93 5.52
C GLU A 392 2.50 5.29 6.12
N LEU A 393 1.23 5.69 6.11
CA LEU A 393 0.78 7.01 6.56
C LEU A 393 -0.51 6.92 7.34
N THR A 394 -0.78 7.94 8.15
CA THR A 394 -2.11 8.22 8.68
C THR A 394 -2.47 9.69 8.42
N GLY A 395 -3.76 10.01 8.51
CA GLY A 395 -4.24 11.39 8.50
C GLY A 395 -4.30 12.03 9.89
N ASP A 396 -3.80 11.34 10.91
CA ASP A 396 -3.75 11.80 12.29
C ASP A 396 -2.39 12.42 12.62
N ASP A 397 -2.37 13.40 13.53
CA ASP A 397 -1.15 14.07 14.01
C ASP A 397 -0.40 13.21 15.03
N VAL A 398 0.07 12.03 14.59
CA VAL A 398 0.82 11.07 15.41
C VAL A 398 2.30 11.42 15.50
N THR A 399 2.98 10.91 16.51
CA THR A 399 4.43 11.05 16.72
C THR A 399 5.14 9.70 16.55
N GLU A 400 5.10 9.15 15.34
CA GLU A 400 5.60 7.78 15.09
C GLU A 400 6.97 7.77 14.37
N CYS A 401 7.20 8.70 13.43
CA CYS A 401 8.49 8.88 12.75
C CYS A 401 9.19 10.14 13.25
N VAL A 402 10.50 10.06 13.52
CA VAL A 402 11.31 11.22 13.94
C VAL A 402 11.69 12.11 12.76
N GLY A 403 11.95 13.39 13.03
CA GLY A 403 12.33 14.38 12.02
C GLY A 403 11.12 15.09 11.38
N GLY A 404 11.25 15.47 10.10
CA GLY A 404 10.27 16.32 9.41
C GLY A 404 10.33 17.79 9.83
N GLY A 405 9.46 18.62 9.24
CA GLY A 405 9.41 20.06 9.52
C GLY A 405 9.11 20.40 10.98
N GLU A 406 8.39 19.52 11.68
CA GLU A 406 8.07 19.60 13.12
C GLU A 406 9.23 19.17 14.03
N LYS A 407 10.26 18.51 13.48
CA LYS A 407 11.45 18.02 14.20
C LYS A 407 11.11 17.10 15.39
N ILE A 408 10.22 16.13 15.15
CA ILE A 408 9.84 15.12 16.16
C ILE A 408 11.09 14.41 16.68
N SER A 409 11.30 14.44 17.99
CA SER A 409 12.42 13.80 18.69
C SER A 409 12.08 12.37 19.14
N HIS A 410 13.06 11.66 19.73
CA HIS A 410 12.80 10.33 20.31
C HIS A 410 11.90 10.41 21.55
N GLU A 411 11.98 11.51 22.30
CA GLU A 411 11.17 11.78 23.49
C GLU A 411 9.69 12.01 23.11
N ASP A 412 9.46 12.69 21.98
CA ASP A 412 8.11 13.00 21.48
C ASP A 412 7.35 11.75 21.02
N LEU A 413 8.03 10.61 20.78
CA LEU A 413 7.38 9.39 20.33
C LEU A 413 6.27 8.95 21.29
N SER A 414 6.49 9.11 22.59
CA SER A 414 5.52 8.70 23.62
C SER A 414 4.25 9.56 23.67
N THR A 415 4.26 10.75 23.04
CA THR A 415 3.14 11.70 23.08
C THR A 415 1.91 11.16 22.37
N ARG A 416 2.07 10.54 21.19
CA ARG A 416 0.96 10.02 20.39
C ARG A 416 1.41 8.92 19.41
N TYR A 417 1.87 7.79 19.96
CA TYR A 417 2.18 6.59 19.20
C TYR A 417 0.96 5.66 19.13
N GLU A 418 0.26 5.64 17.98
CA GLU A 418 -1.03 4.93 17.85
C GLU A 418 -0.94 3.66 16.99
N SER A 419 0.12 3.51 16.19
CA SER A 419 0.31 2.34 15.34
C SER A 419 0.41 1.05 16.15
N ALA A 420 -0.42 0.06 15.81
CA ALA A 420 -0.32 -1.31 16.33
C ALA A 420 0.93 -2.06 15.84
N CYS A 421 1.74 -1.44 15.00
CA CYS A 421 2.56 -2.11 14.03
C CYS A 421 3.89 -1.36 13.81
N ASP A 422 4.18 -0.93 12.57
CA ASP A 422 5.34 -0.09 12.27
C ASP A 422 4.95 1.41 12.27
N PRO A 423 5.90 2.32 12.55
CA PRO A 423 5.67 3.76 12.66
C PRO A 423 5.27 4.40 11.33
N ARG A 424 4.16 5.12 11.27
CA ARG A 424 3.61 5.76 10.06
C ARG A 424 4.12 7.19 9.92
N LEU A 425 4.13 7.70 8.70
CA LEU A 425 4.21 9.15 8.47
C LEU A 425 2.93 9.79 8.99
N ASN A 426 3.07 10.87 9.74
CA ASN A 426 1.94 11.72 10.07
C ASN A 426 1.50 12.54 8.85
N HIS A 427 0.44 13.32 9.01
CA HIS A 427 -0.10 14.14 7.93
C HIS A 427 0.93 15.13 7.35
N THR A 428 1.63 15.89 8.21
CA THR A 428 2.64 16.89 7.81
C THR A 428 3.80 16.25 7.04
N GLN A 429 4.39 15.18 7.58
CA GLN A 429 5.48 14.43 6.94
C GLN A 429 5.05 13.86 5.58
N SER A 430 3.80 13.39 5.47
CA SER A 430 3.25 12.88 4.21
C SER A 430 3.19 13.97 3.13
N LEU A 431 2.77 15.19 3.48
CA LEU A 431 2.76 16.32 2.55
C LEU A 431 4.17 16.81 2.18
N GLU A 432 5.08 16.90 3.15
CA GLU A 432 6.48 17.25 2.89
C GLU A 432 7.12 16.29 1.88
N LEU A 433 6.85 14.99 2.04
CA LEU A 433 7.31 13.97 1.09
C LEU A 433 6.71 14.16 -0.30
N ALA A 434 5.41 14.50 -0.41
CA ALA A 434 4.77 14.76 -1.70
C ALA A 434 5.41 15.93 -2.46
N PHE A 435 5.72 17.04 -1.77
CA PHE A 435 6.40 18.18 -2.39
C PHE A 435 7.81 17.82 -2.87
N LEU A 436 8.55 17.04 -2.08
CA LEU A 436 9.88 16.59 -2.47
C LEU A 436 9.83 15.68 -3.71
N ILE A 437 8.91 14.71 -3.74
CA ILE A 437 8.73 13.84 -4.92
C ILE A 437 8.30 14.65 -6.14
N SER A 438 7.42 15.64 -5.95
CA SER A 438 7.00 16.52 -7.02
C SER A 438 8.20 17.24 -7.66
N GLN A 439 9.14 17.74 -6.87
CA GLN A 439 10.37 18.36 -7.38
C GLN A 439 11.21 17.36 -8.18
N GLN A 440 11.40 16.14 -7.65
CA GLN A 440 12.15 15.08 -8.33
C GLN A 440 11.53 14.68 -9.68
N LEU A 441 10.21 14.73 -9.80
CA LEU A 441 9.48 14.44 -11.04
C LEU A 441 9.61 15.57 -12.08
N THR A 442 9.73 16.83 -11.66
CA THR A 442 9.93 17.98 -12.55
C THR A 442 11.36 18.05 -13.10
N GLU A 443 12.35 17.55 -12.36
CA GLU A 443 13.77 17.48 -12.78
C GLU A 443 14.10 16.36 -13.79
N ARG A 444 13.07 15.74 -14.39
CA ARG A 444 13.24 14.60 -15.33
C ARG A 444 13.77 15.01 -16.69
#